data_AF-A0A2V7Y7H4-F1
#
_entry.id   AF-A0A2V7Y7H4-F1
#
_cell.length_a   1.000
_cell.length_b   1.000
_cell.length_c   1.000
_cell.angle_alpha   90.00
_cell.angle_beta   90.00
_cell.angle_gamma   90.00
#
_symmetry.space_group_name_H-M   'P 1'
#
loop_
_entity.id
_entity.type
_entity.pdbx_description
1 polymer ?
#
loop_
_entity_poly.entity_id
_entity_poly.type
_entity_poly.pdbx_seq_one_letter_code
_entity_poly.pdbx_strand_id
1 'polypeptide(L)' 'MSSKGQFVVKLPGPRVDALVASGDGKRFDPGHGRLMKEWLAVEPTSARSWAALAREAMEFVAGRRPDRRRA' A
#
# COMPACT_ATOMS: atom_id res chain seq x y z
N MET A 1 -2.96 -7.02 -8.93
CA MET A 1 -4.35 -6.84 -8.45
C MET A 1 -4.66 -7.93 -7.46
N SER A 2 -5.47 -7.64 -6.43
CA SER A 2 -5.96 -8.63 -5.45
C SER A 2 -6.89 -9.67 -6.12
N SER A 3 -7.12 -10.81 -5.47
CA SER A 3 -8.13 -11.81 -5.87
C SER A 3 -9.55 -11.25 -5.97
N LYS A 4 -9.80 -10.07 -5.40
CA LYS A 4 -11.07 -9.31 -5.50
C LYS A 4 -11.03 -8.17 -6.51
N GLY A 5 -10.02 -8.11 -7.39
CA GLY A 5 -9.87 -7.07 -8.41
C GLY A 5 -9.38 -5.71 -7.88
N GLN A 6 -9.01 -5.61 -6.60
CA GLN A 6 -8.58 -4.34 -6.01
C GLN A 6 -7.12 -4.00 -6.36
N PHE A 7 -6.85 -2.70 -6.54
CA PHE A 7 -5.47 -2.20 -6.56
C PHE A 7 -4.96 -2.09 -5.12
N VAL A 8 -3.90 -2.82 -4.81
CA VAL A 8 -3.36 -2.92 -3.46
C VAL A 8 -1.89 -2.55 -3.48
N VAL A 9 -1.48 -1.64 -2.59
CA VAL A 9 -0.11 -1.13 -2.49
C VAL A 9 0.42 -1.25 -1.07
N LYS A 10 1.73 -1.45 -0.94
CA LYS A 10 2.44 -1.49 0.34
C LYS A 10 3.13 -0.15 0.60
N LEU A 11 2.73 0.55 1.65
CA LEU A 11 3.20 1.88 2.01
C LEU A 11 3.59 1.93 3.49
N PRO A 12 4.35 2.95 3.95
CA PRO A 12 4.58 3.17 5.37
C PRO A 12 3.25 3.23 6.13
N GLY A 13 3.20 2.64 7.34
CA GLY A 13 1.99 2.63 8.17
C GLY A 13 1.32 4.01 8.32
N PRO A 14 2.06 5.08 8.68
CA PRO A 14 1.50 6.42 8.77
C PRO A 14 0.90 6.94 7.45
N ARG A 15 1.47 6.54 6.32
CA ARG A 15 0.95 6.90 4.98
C ARG A 15 -0.36 6.17 4.68
N VAL A 16 -0.46 4.89 5.06
CA VAL A 16 -1.73 4.15 5.00
C VAL A 16 -2.79 4.84 5.85
N ASP A 17 -2.45 5.24 7.07
CA ASP A 17 -3.38 5.90 7.99
C ASP A 17 -3.92 7.21 7.41
N ALA A 18 -3.05 8.02 6.81
CA ALA A 18 -3.43 9.26 6.15
C ALA A 18 -4.38 9.02 4.96
N LEU A 19 -4.11 8.00 4.13
CA LEU A 19 -4.94 7.68 2.96
C LEU A 19 -6.29 7.07 3.37
N VAL A 20 -6.34 6.35 4.49
CA VAL A 20 -7.61 5.88 5.06
C VAL A 20 -8.41 7.06 5.61
N ALA A 21 -7.78 7.97 6.33
CA ALA A 21 -8.44 9.16 6.88
C ALA A 21 -8.99 10.10 5.79
N SER A 22 -8.33 10.18 4.62
CA SER A 22 -8.82 10.96 3.47
C SER A 22 -9.88 10.24 2.62
N GLY A 23 -10.18 8.97 2.91
CA GLY A 23 -11.11 8.17 2.11
C GLY A 23 -10.53 7.66 0.78
N ASP A 24 -9.21 7.73 0.59
CA ASP A 24 -8.52 7.25 -0.62
C ASP A 24 -8.37 5.72 -0.66
N GLY A 25 -8.67 5.03 0.45
CA GLY A 25 -8.53 3.59 0.55
C GLY A 25 -8.94 3.04 1.90
N LYS A 26 -8.81 1.72 2.03
CA LYS A 26 -8.94 0.99 3.30
C LYS A 26 -7.75 0.10 3.54
N ARG A 27 -7.45 -0.21 4.81
CA ARG A 27 -6.43 -1.22 5.12
C ARG A 27 -6.79 -2.53 4.43
N PHE A 28 -5.79 -3.15 3.82
CA PHE A 28 -5.98 -4.41 3.12
C PHE A 28 -6.08 -5.58 4.11
N ASP A 29 -7.09 -6.41 3.91
CA ASP A 29 -7.27 -7.70 4.58
C ASP A 29 -6.96 -8.83 3.58
N PRO A 30 -5.86 -9.60 3.77
CA PRO A 30 -5.51 -10.74 2.92
C PRO A 30 -6.43 -11.96 3.13
N GLY A 31 -7.36 -11.90 4.08
CA GLY A 31 -8.16 -13.03 4.57
C GLY A 31 -7.75 -13.38 6.00
N HIS A 32 -8.68 -13.96 6.77
CA HIS A 32 -8.54 -14.33 8.18
C HIS A 32 -8.64 -13.18 9.21
N GLY A 33 -9.15 -12.01 8.81
CA GLY A 33 -9.48 -10.91 9.74
C GLY A 33 -8.27 -10.16 10.30
N ARG A 34 -7.08 -10.37 9.71
CA ARG A 34 -5.86 -9.69 10.14
C ARG A 34 -5.52 -8.56 9.18
N LEU A 35 -5.92 -7.33 9.55
CA LEU A 35 -5.54 -6.13 8.80
C LEU A 35 -4.02 -5.94 8.80
N MET A 36 -3.45 -5.79 7.60
CA MET A 36 -2.04 -5.46 7.46
C MET A 36 -1.85 -3.94 7.57
N LYS A 37 -1.08 -3.49 8.58
CA LYS A 37 -0.90 -2.05 8.89
C LYS A 37 -0.24 -1.24 7.76
N GLU A 38 0.50 -1.90 6.88
CA GLU A 38 1.28 -1.26 5.82
C GLU A 38 0.71 -1.51 4.41
N TRP A 39 -0.49 -2.07 4.31
CA TRP A 39 -1.10 -2.38 3.03
C TRP A 39 -2.43 -1.65 2.90
N LEU A 40 -2.58 -0.97 1.76
CA LEU A 40 -3.77 -0.20 1.41
C LEU A 40 -4.42 -0.85 0.19
N ALA A 41 -5.71 -1.14 0.27
CA ALA A 41 -6.56 -1.33 -0.89
C ALA A 41 -7.12 0.03 -1.30
N VAL A 42 -6.77 0.50 -2.49
CA VAL A 42 -7.17 1.81 -3.02
C VAL A 42 -8.64 1.75 -3.44
N GLU A 43 -9.42 2.75 -3.04
CA GLU A 43 -10.81 2.84 -3.48
C GLU A 43 -10.86 3.19 -4.97
N PRO A 44 -11.72 2.56 -5.80
CA PRO A 44 -11.81 2.85 -7.23
C PRO A 44 -12.19 4.30 -7.54
N THR A 45 -12.87 4.96 -6.59
CA THR A 45 -13.30 6.36 -6.66
C THR A 45 -12.22 7.35 -6.20
N SER A 46 -11.08 6.87 -5.69
CA SER A 46 -9.99 7.75 -5.26
C SER A 46 -9.47 8.55 -6.45
N ALA A 47 -9.29 9.86 -6.25
CA ALA A 47 -8.65 10.74 -7.21
C ALA A 47 -7.12 10.52 -7.29
N ARG A 48 -6.55 9.65 -6.45
CA ARG A 48 -5.11 9.36 -6.43
C ARG A 48 -4.73 8.53 -7.65
N SER A 49 -3.66 8.97 -8.31
CA SER A 49 -3.05 8.20 -9.40
C SER A 49 -2.47 6.89 -8.87
N TRP A 50 -2.92 5.76 -9.42
CA TRP A 50 -2.38 4.45 -9.11
C TRP A 50 -0.88 4.36 -9.41
N ALA A 51 -0.42 5.03 -10.48
CA ALA A 51 1.00 5.06 -10.84
C ALA A 51 1.83 5.80 -9.78
N ALA A 52 1.33 6.90 -9.22
CA ALA A 52 2.00 7.62 -8.15
C ALA A 52 2.10 6.76 -6.88
N LEU A 53 1.00 6.11 -6.48
CA LEU A 53 0.98 5.20 -5.33
C LEU A 53 1.89 3.97 -5.53
N ALA A 54 1.96 3.45 -6.76
CA ALA A 54 2.89 2.37 -7.10
C ALA A 54 4.35 2.80 -6.95
N ARG A 55 4.67 4.03 -7.38
CA ARG A 55 6.02 4.59 -7.22
C ARG A 55 6.41 4.77 -5.76
N GLU A 56 5.52 5.36 -4.94
CA GLU A 56 5.72 5.47 -3.48
C GLU A 56 5.99 4.08 -2.86
N ALA A 57 5.23 3.05 -3.28
CA ALA A 57 5.42 1.69 -2.79
C ALA A 57 6.77 1.08 -3.20
N MET A 58 7.23 1.31 -4.44
CA MET A 58 8.53 0.85 -4.90
C MET A 58 9.67 1.50 -4.09
N GLU A 59 9.60 2.81 -3.85
CA GLU A 59 10.58 3.54 -3.06
C GLU A 59 10.63 3.04 -1.61
N PHE A 60 9.47 2.81 -0.99
CA PHE A 60 9.37 2.24 0.35
C PHE A 60 9.99 0.84 0.47
N VAL A 61 9.74 -0.05 -0.50
CA VAL A 61 10.31 -1.40 -0.48
C VAL A 61 11.80 -1.39 -0.79
N ALA A 62 12.27 -0.51 -1.69
CA ALA A 62 13.69 -0.36 -2.00
C ALA A 62 14.49 0.06 -0.75
N GLY A 63 13.97 1.00 0.05
CA GLY A 63 14.57 1.42 1.32
C GLY A 63 14.54 0.36 2.44
N ARG A 64 13.77 -0.72 2.26
CA ARG A 64 13.65 -1.83 3.24
C ARG A 64 14.43 -3.07 2.87
N ARG A 65 15.01 -3.15 1.66
CA ARG A 65 15.90 -4.27 1.33
C ARG A 65 17.17 -4.14 2.17
N PRO A 66 17.62 -5.20 2.86
CA PRO A 66 18.97 -5.20 3.41
C PRO A 66 19.93 -4.94 2.25
N ASP A 67 20.90 -4.05 2.45
CA ASP A 67 21.85 -3.63 1.43
C ASP A 67 22.53 -4.86 0.82
N ARG A 68 22.11 -5.26 -0.39
CA ARG A 68 22.74 -6.34 -1.14
C ARG A 68 24.11 -5.94 -1.71
N ARG A 69 24.59 -4.70 -1.49
CA ARG A 69 25.91 -4.23 -1.94
C ARG A 69 27.01 -4.38 -0.89
N ARG A 70 26.72 -4.97 0.28
CA ARG A 70 27.71 -5.39 1.28
C ARG A 70 27.60 -6.88 1.58
N ALA A 71 27.80 -7.71 0.55
CA ALA A 71 28.06 -9.14 0.68
C ALA A 71 29.28 -9.49 -0.16
#